data_AF-A0A431NUV4-F1
#
_entry.id   AF-A0A431NUV4-F1
#
_cell.length_a   1.000
_cell.length_b   1.000
_cell.length_c   1.000
_cell.angle_alpha   90.00
_cell.angle_beta   90.00
_cell.angle_gamma   90.00
#
_symmetry.space_group_name_H-M   'P 1'
#
loop_
_entity.id
_entity.type
_entity.pdbx_description
1 polymer ?
#
loop_
_entity_poly.entity_id
_entity_poly.type
_entity_poly.pdbx_seq_one_letter_code
_entity_poly.pdbx_strand_id
1 'polypeptide(L)'
;MADTHQAGTAHDGGHSKVFPPLKFDDFAPQIIWLVIVFALLYAVLKRVALPRVGEVIEERAERVRRDLEAAEKLKAETAQALANYEQALAEARAKASGIVKDMRDKLAAEIDAERAKVEAQINEKLAQAEKTIADTKTKALASVDAISAEVAGDIVSRLSGGEVSRADVEKALAQQAAE
;
A
#
# COMPACT_ATOMS: atom_id res chain seq x y z
N MET A 1 -63.68 32.96 -114.62
CA MET A 1 -64.78 32.99 -113.66
C MET A 1 -65.37 31.60 -113.63
N ALA A 2 -65.45 30.99 -112.45
CA ALA A 2 -66.30 29.84 -112.14
C ALA A 2 -65.91 28.52 -112.87
N ASP A 3 -66.04 27.32 -112.35
CA ASP A 3 -66.34 26.82 -111.01
C ASP A 3 -66.16 25.28 -111.05
N THR A 4 -65.84 24.73 -109.89
CA THR A 4 -66.25 23.43 -109.33
C THR A 4 -66.22 22.06 -110.08
N HIS A 5 -65.53 21.14 -109.39
CA HIS A 5 -65.85 19.73 -109.07
C HIS A 5 -65.48 18.53 -109.99
N GLN A 6 -64.57 17.71 -109.41
CA GLN A 6 -64.65 16.26 -109.15
C GLN A 6 -64.05 15.26 -110.17
N ALA A 7 -63.00 14.53 -109.74
CA ALA A 7 -62.96 13.05 -109.57
C ALA A 7 -61.53 12.47 -109.71
N GLY A 8 -61.13 11.60 -108.77
CA GLY A 8 -60.21 10.48 -109.04
C GLY A 8 -58.77 10.51 -108.51
N THR A 9 -58.55 9.84 -107.37
CA THR A 9 -57.44 8.91 -107.03
C THR A 9 -55.96 9.28 -107.26
N ALA A 10 -55.14 9.22 -106.20
CA ALA A 10 -54.03 8.24 -106.05
C ALA A 10 -53.18 8.47 -104.78
N HIS A 11 -53.02 7.37 -104.04
CA HIS A 11 -51.92 6.95 -103.14
C HIS A 11 -51.36 7.92 -102.08
N ASP A 12 -51.85 7.68 -100.86
CA ASP A 12 -51.36 8.17 -99.59
C ASP A 12 -49.99 7.57 -99.23
N GLY A 13 -49.10 8.42 -98.74
CA GLY A 13 -47.81 8.04 -98.18
C GLY A 13 -47.75 8.39 -96.70
N GLY A 14 -47.24 7.46 -95.88
CA GLY A 14 -46.75 7.78 -94.52
C GLY A 14 -47.07 6.73 -93.45
N HIS A 15 -46.12 5.84 -93.16
CA HIS A 15 -46.17 4.93 -92.01
C HIS A 15 -46.31 5.66 -90.65
N SER A 16 -47.14 5.17 -89.71
CA SER A 16 -46.78 5.10 -88.27
C SER A 16 -47.67 4.15 -87.44
N LYS A 17 -47.15 2.92 -87.24
CA LYS A 17 -47.35 1.97 -86.12
C LYS A 17 -48.74 1.89 -85.46
N VAL A 18 -49.63 1.10 -86.05
CA VAL A 18 -50.68 0.38 -85.32
C VAL A 18 -50.02 -0.68 -84.42
N PHE A 19 -50.31 -0.67 -83.13
CA PHE A 19 -49.74 -1.62 -82.16
C PHE A 19 -50.07 -3.06 -82.58
N PRO A 20 -49.08 -3.97 -82.72
CA PRO A 20 -49.35 -5.36 -83.08
C PRO A 20 -50.27 -6.02 -82.05
N PRO A 21 -51.24 -6.86 -82.45
CA PRO A 21 -52.04 -7.63 -81.50
C PRO A 21 -51.13 -8.55 -80.68
N LEU A 22 -51.43 -8.70 -79.38
CA LEU A 22 -50.69 -9.57 -78.46
C LEU A 22 -50.76 -11.02 -78.98
N LYS A 23 -49.67 -11.50 -79.59
CA LYS A 23 -49.54 -12.89 -80.03
C LYS A 23 -48.97 -13.72 -78.87
N PHE A 24 -49.83 -14.53 -78.25
CA PHE A 24 -49.49 -15.34 -77.07
C PHE A 24 -48.42 -16.41 -77.33
N ASP A 25 -48.20 -16.79 -78.58
CA ASP A 25 -47.19 -17.77 -78.98
C ASP A 25 -45.75 -17.29 -78.71
N ASP A 26 -45.50 -15.98 -78.72
CA ASP A 26 -44.18 -15.40 -78.46
C ASP A 26 -43.85 -15.30 -76.95
N PHE A 27 -44.85 -15.46 -76.07
CA PHE A 27 -44.67 -15.34 -74.62
C PHE A 27 -44.05 -16.60 -74.00
N ALA A 28 -44.33 -17.79 -74.54
CA ALA A 28 -43.81 -19.03 -73.99
C ALA A 28 -42.26 -19.11 -74.08
N PRO A 29 -41.62 -18.83 -75.23
CA PRO A 29 -40.15 -18.76 -75.31
C PRO A 29 -39.56 -17.68 -74.40
N GLN A 30 -40.22 -16.51 -74.30
CA GLN A 30 -39.77 -15.40 -73.46
C GLN A 30 -39.80 -15.76 -71.97
N ILE A 31 -40.85 -16.46 -71.50
CA ILE A 31 -40.95 -16.92 -70.12
C ILE A 31 -39.91 -17.99 -69.83
N ILE A 32 -39.66 -18.94 -70.73
CA ILE A 32 -38.63 -19.97 -70.56
C ILE A 32 -37.24 -19.31 -70.43
N TRP A 33 -36.92 -18.35 -71.30
CA TRP A 33 -35.65 -17.62 -71.22
C TRP A 33 -35.53 -16.79 -69.94
N LEU A 34 -36.62 -16.13 -69.51
CA LEU A 34 -36.67 -15.39 -68.25
C LEU A 34 -36.39 -16.31 -67.06
N VAL A 35 -36.98 -17.50 -67.02
CA VAL A 35 -36.73 -18.50 -65.96
C VAL A 35 -35.27 -18.95 -65.97
N ILE A 36 -34.67 -19.19 -67.14
CA ILE A 36 -33.26 -19.58 -67.25
C ILE A 36 -32.34 -18.48 -66.70
N VAL A 37 -32.52 -17.24 -67.13
CA VAL A 37 -31.71 -16.10 -66.66
C VAL A 37 -31.95 -15.85 -65.17
N PHE A 38 -33.18 -15.93 -64.70
CA PHE A 38 -33.52 -15.78 -63.28
C PHE A 38 -32.89 -16.87 -62.43
N ALA A 39 -32.94 -18.14 -62.87
CA ALA A 39 -32.31 -19.26 -62.18
C ALA A 39 -30.79 -19.10 -62.12
N LEU A 40 -30.16 -18.64 -63.20
CA LEU A 40 -28.73 -18.35 -63.25
C LEU A 40 -28.36 -17.20 -62.30
N LEU A 41 -29.13 -16.10 -62.31
CA LEU A 41 -28.95 -14.98 -61.38
C LEU A 41 -29.12 -15.43 -59.92
N TYR A 42 -30.16 -16.22 -59.63
CA TYR A 42 -30.42 -16.78 -58.31
C TYR A 42 -29.26 -17.66 -57.84
N ALA A 43 -28.72 -18.51 -58.72
CA ALA A 43 -27.56 -19.35 -58.40
C ALA A 43 -26.34 -18.48 -58.05
N VAL A 44 -26.09 -17.41 -58.80
CA VAL A 44 -24.99 -16.46 -58.51
C VAL A 44 -25.20 -15.75 -57.17
N LEU A 45 -26.41 -15.23 -56.88
CA LEU A 45 -26.68 -14.60 -55.59
C LEU A 45 -26.51 -15.57 -54.43
N LYS A 46 -27.03 -16.80 -54.57
CA LYS A 46 -26.93 -17.85 -53.57
C LYS A 46 -25.48 -18.24 -53.28
N ARG A 47 -24.64 -18.32 -54.33
CA ARG A 47 -23.25 -18.78 -54.21
C ARG A 47 -22.26 -17.67 -53.85
N VAL A 48 -22.56 -16.41 -54.16
CA VAL A 48 -21.60 -15.30 -54.04
C VAL A 48 -22.10 -14.17 -53.14
N ALA A 49 -23.30 -13.66 -53.37
CA ALA A 49 -23.79 -12.49 -52.64
C ALA A 49 -24.15 -12.82 -51.18
N LEU A 50 -24.90 -13.90 -50.95
CA LEU A 50 -25.29 -14.34 -49.61
C LEU A 50 -24.09 -14.70 -48.71
N PRO A 51 -23.11 -15.52 -49.14
CA PRO A 51 -21.97 -15.84 -48.27
C PRO A 51 -21.14 -14.61 -47.91
N ARG A 52 -20.91 -13.68 -48.84
CA ARG A 52 -20.17 -12.44 -48.56
C ARG A 52 -20.84 -11.56 -47.50
N VAL A 53 -22.17 -11.45 -47.51
CA VAL A 53 -22.90 -10.70 -46.48
C VAL A 53 -22.85 -11.43 -45.14
N GLY A 54 -22.96 -12.77 -45.17
CA GLY A 54 -22.81 -13.61 -43.97
C GLY A 54 -21.43 -13.45 -43.31
N GLU A 55 -20.36 -13.47 -44.09
CA GLU A 55 -18.98 -13.27 -43.61
C GLU A 55 -18.80 -11.94 -42.87
N VAL A 56 -19.35 -10.83 -43.39
CA VAL A 56 -19.24 -9.51 -42.74
C VAL A 56 -20.03 -9.46 -41.43
N ILE A 57 -21.20 -10.10 -41.37
CA ILE A 57 -21.99 -10.16 -40.14
C ILE A 57 -21.26 -10.98 -39.09
N GLU A 58 -20.74 -12.15 -39.47
CA GLU A 58 -19.97 -13.03 -38.59
C GLU A 58 -18.70 -12.33 -38.08
N GLU A 59 -17.93 -11.67 -38.96
CA GLU A 59 -16.72 -10.94 -38.56
C GLU A 59 -17.03 -9.85 -37.52
N ARG A 60 -18.13 -9.11 -37.72
CA ARG A 60 -18.57 -8.10 -36.75
C ARG A 60 -19.00 -8.72 -35.43
N ALA A 61 -19.78 -9.80 -35.48
CA ALA A 61 -20.22 -10.51 -34.27
C ALA A 61 -19.02 -11.07 -33.50
N GLU A 62 -18.04 -11.66 -34.19
CA GLU A 62 -16.83 -12.21 -33.59
C GLU A 62 -15.96 -11.11 -32.99
N ARG A 63 -15.81 -9.97 -33.67
CA ARG A 63 -15.08 -8.80 -33.15
C ARG A 63 -15.72 -8.28 -31.87
N VAL A 64 -17.03 -8.08 -31.86
CA VAL A 64 -17.75 -7.63 -30.65
C VAL A 64 -17.60 -8.64 -29.52
N ARG A 65 -17.71 -9.94 -29.81
CA ARG A 65 -17.51 -10.99 -28.81
C ARG A 65 -16.11 -10.94 -28.22
N ARG A 66 -15.09 -10.83 -29.07
CA ARG A 66 -13.68 -10.74 -28.66
C ARG A 66 -13.42 -9.50 -27.80
N ASP A 67 -13.98 -8.35 -28.19
CA ASP A 67 -13.82 -7.09 -27.46
C ASP A 67 -14.51 -7.16 -26.08
N LEU A 68 -15.69 -7.78 -26.00
CA LEU A 68 -16.38 -8.02 -24.72
C LEU A 68 -15.62 -9.01 -23.83
N GLU A 69 -15.13 -10.12 -24.38
CA GLU A 69 -14.32 -11.09 -23.64
C GLU A 69 -13.03 -10.45 -23.12
N ALA A 70 -12.37 -9.61 -23.93
CA ALA A 70 -11.20 -8.85 -23.52
C ALA A 70 -11.56 -7.85 -22.40
N ALA A 71 -12.65 -7.10 -22.54
CA ALA A 71 -13.08 -6.14 -21.53
C ALA A 71 -13.39 -6.82 -20.18
N GLU A 72 -14.11 -7.94 -20.18
CA GLU A 72 -14.40 -8.69 -18.96
C GLU A 72 -13.13 -9.28 -18.34
N LYS A 73 -12.20 -9.78 -19.16
CA LYS A 73 -10.90 -10.25 -18.67
C LYS A 73 -10.09 -9.12 -18.01
N LEU A 74 -9.95 -7.97 -18.67
CA LEU A 74 -9.25 -6.82 -18.11
C LEU A 74 -9.90 -6.32 -16.82
N LYS A 75 -11.24 -6.33 -16.75
CA LYS A 75 -12.00 -5.97 -15.54
C LYS A 75 -11.73 -6.95 -14.41
N ALA A 76 -11.72 -8.26 -14.68
CA ALA A 76 -11.40 -9.28 -13.68
C ALA A 76 -9.96 -9.17 -13.18
N GLU A 77 -8.99 -8.99 -14.08
CA GLU A 77 -7.58 -8.76 -13.74
C GLU A 77 -7.39 -7.51 -12.89
N THR A 78 -8.09 -6.41 -13.23
CA THR A 78 -8.03 -5.16 -12.46
C THR A 78 -8.64 -5.34 -11.07
N ALA A 79 -9.78 -6.01 -10.97
CA ALA A 79 -10.42 -6.28 -9.68
C ALA A 79 -9.52 -7.16 -8.78
N GLN A 80 -8.87 -8.17 -9.36
CA GLN A 80 -7.91 -9.01 -8.63
C GLN A 80 -6.67 -8.21 -8.20
N ALA A 81 -6.13 -7.37 -9.08
CA ALA A 81 -5.00 -6.52 -8.76
C ALA A 81 -5.34 -5.52 -7.65
N LEU A 82 -6.55 -4.94 -7.67
CA LEU A 82 -7.03 -4.04 -6.62
C LEU A 82 -7.17 -4.77 -5.28
N ALA A 83 -7.78 -5.95 -5.27
CA ALA A 83 -7.91 -6.76 -4.06
C ALA A 83 -6.54 -7.12 -3.46
N ASN A 84 -5.58 -7.54 -4.30
CA ASN A 84 -4.22 -7.84 -3.87
C ASN A 84 -3.51 -6.60 -3.32
N TYR A 85 -3.70 -5.44 -3.96
CA TYR A 85 -3.13 -4.17 -3.52
C TYR A 85 -3.70 -3.74 -2.16
N GLU A 86 -5.02 -3.81 -1.99
CA GLU A 86 -5.70 -3.50 -0.72
C GLU A 86 -5.26 -4.44 0.40
N GLN A 87 -5.14 -5.75 0.11
CA GLN A 87 -4.63 -6.74 1.05
C GLN A 87 -3.18 -6.42 1.44
N ALA A 88 -2.30 -6.16 0.47
CA ALA A 88 -0.91 -5.81 0.74
C ALA A 88 -0.79 -4.54 1.60
N LEU A 89 -1.64 -3.54 1.35
CA LEU A 89 -1.69 -2.32 2.14
C LEU A 89 -2.16 -2.58 3.57
N ALA A 90 -3.18 -3.43 3.76
CA ALA A 90 -3.66 -3.82 5.07
C ALA A 90 -2.60 -4.60 5.85
N GLU A 91 -1.92 -5.56 5.21
CA GLU A 91 -0.82 -6.32 5.81
C GLU A 91 0.36 -5.42 6.18
N ALA A 92 0.73 -4.47 5.32
CA ALA A 92 1.81 -3.52 5.59
C ALA A 92 1.47 -2.64 6.81
N ARG A 93 0.23 -2.14 6.90
CA ARG A 93 -0.23 -1.37 8.08
C ARG A 93 -0.22 -2.22 9.35
N ALA A 94 -0.71 -3.46 9.28
CA ALA A 94 -0.70 -4.37 10.41
C ALA A 94 0.72 -4.68 10.90
N LYS A 95 1.65 -4.95 9.96
CA LYS A 95 3.07 -5.15 10.28
C LYS A 95 3.71 -3.90 10.90
N ALA A 96 3.45 -2.72 10.34
CA ALA A 96 3.97 -1.47 10.91
C ALA A 96 3.46 -1.23 12.33
N SER A 97 2.16 -1.41 12.58
CA SER A 97 1.58 -1.30 13.92
C SER A 97 2.16 -2.34 14.88
N GLY A 98 2.38 -3.58 14.41
CA GLY A 98 3.05 -4.63 15.19
C GLY A 98 4.47 -4.25 15.58
N ILE A 99 5.28 -3.78 14.62
CA ILE A 99 6.66 -3.32 14.88
C ILE A 99 6.68 -2.18 15.91
N VAL A 100 5.79 -1.19 15.77
CA VAL A 100 5.73 -0.06 16.73
C VAL A 100 5.38 -0.55 18.14
N LYS A 101 4.45 -1.51 18.25
CA LYS A 101 4.10 -2.10 19.55
C LYS A 101 5.28 -2.88 20.13
N ASP A 102 5.87 -3.78 19.37
CA ASP A 102 7.00 -4.61 19.82
C ASP A 102 8.20 -3.74 20.23
N MET A 103 8.47 -2.66 19.49
CA MET A 103 9.54 -1.72 19.84
C MET A 103 9.23 -0.94 21.10
N ARG A 104 7.98 -0.54 21.33
CA ARG A 104 7.56 0.12 22.58
C ARG A 104 7.71 -0.81 23.78
N ASP A 105 7.27 -2.06 23.63
CA ASP A 105 7.33 -3.05 24.70
C ASP A 105 8.80 -3.38 25.04
N LYS A 106 9.66 -3.56 24.02
CA LYS A 106 11.12 -3.75 24.21
C LYS A 106 11.78 -2.54 24.86
N LEU A 107 11.49 -1.33 24.38
CA LEU A 107 12.09 -0.11 24.92
C LEU A 107 11.66 0.13 26.37
N ALA A 108 10.40 -0.14 26.71
CA ALA A 108 9.93 -0.07 28.10
C ALA A 108 10.71 -1.04 29.00
N ALA A 109 10.88 -2.30 28.57
CA ALA A 109 11.64 -3.29 29.31
C ALA A 109 13.14 -2.91 29.46
N GLU A 110 13.76 -2.37 28.42
CA GLU A 110 15.15 -1.88 28.47
C GLU A 110 15.29 -0.68 29.42
N ILE A 111 14.35 0.27 29.38
CA ILE A 111 14.34 1.43 30.28
C ILE A 111 14.21 0.97 31.73
N ASP A 112 13.30 0.04 32.02
CA ASP A 112 13.09 -0.47 33.38
C ASP A 112 14.32 -1.23 33.88
N ALA A 113 14.96 -2.03 33.02
CA ALA A 113 16.19 -2.74 33.35
C ALA A 113 17.36 -1.78 33.64
N GLU A 114 17.56 -0.76 32.79
CA GLU A 114 18.64 0.21 33.00
C GLU A 114 18.34 1.10 34.22
N ARG A 115 17.08 1.47 34.48
CA ARG A 115 16.68 2.16 35.71
C ARG A 115 17.03 1.34 36.95
N ALA A 116 16.65 0.07 37.00
CA ALA A 116 16.93 -0.80 38.13
C ALA A 116 18.45 -0.95 38.38
N LYS A 117 19.24 -1.04 37.30
CA LYS A 117 20.70 -1.09 37.37
C LYS A 117 21.30 0.21 37.90
N VAL A 118 20.82 1.36 37.40
CA VAL A 118 21.28 2.68 37.86
C VAL A 118 20.91 2.90 39.33
N GLU A 119 19.69 2.53 39.74
CA GLU A 119 19.26 2.59 41.14
C GLU A 119 20.14 1.70 42.04
N ALA A 120 20.47 0.49 41.61
CA ALA A 120 21.39 -0.38 42.34
C ALA A 120 22.79 0.26 42.50
N GLN A 121 23.33 0.85 41.43
CA GLN A 121 24.61 1.56 41.48
C GLN A 121 24.57 2.79 42.39
N ILE A 122 23.47 3.55 42.39
CA ILE A 122 23.29 4.69 43.28
C ILE A 122 23.26 4.22 44.73
N ASN A 123 22.51 3.16 45.04
CA ASN A 123 22.42 2.60 46.39
C ASN A 123 23.78 2.09 46.88
N GLU A 124 24.57 1.44 46.03
CA GLU A 124 25.93 0.99 46.36
C GLU A 124 26.85 2.18 46.67
N LYS A 125 26.84 3.21 45.82
CA LYS A 125 27.60 4.44 46.05
C LYS A 125 27.19 5.16 47.32
N LEU A 126 25.89 5.19 47.62
CA LEU A 126 25.36 5.80 48.83
C LEU A 126 25.87 5.05 50.07
N ALA A 127 25.77 3.71 50.08
CA ALA A 127 26.29 2.89 51.17
C ALA A 127 27.80 3.07 51.38
N GLN A 128 28.58 3.19 50.29
CA GLN A 128 30.02 3.44 50.38
C GLN A 128 30.34 4.84 50.90
N ALA A 129 29.57 5.85 50.49
CA ALA A 129 29.69 7.20 51.01
C ALA A 129 29.35 7.27 52.50
N GLU A 130 28.26 6.63 52.93
CA GLU A 130 27.85 6.52 54.34
C GLU A 130 28.94 5.86 55.18
N LYS A 131 29.52 4.75 54.70
CA LYS A 131 30.65 4.10 55.37
C LYS A 131 31.85 5.03 55.49
N THR A 132 32.20 5.75 54.42
CA THR A 132 33.32 6.70 54.41
C THR A 132 33.09 7.85 55.40
N ILE A 133 31.86 8.36 55.48
CA ILE A 133 31.45 9.39 56.44
C ILE A 133 31.58 8.86 57.87
N ALA A 134 31.09 7.64 58.14
CA ALA A 134 31.19 7.02 59.46
C ALA A 134 32.66 6.80 59.88
N ASP A 135 33.50 6.29 58.98
CA ASP A 135 34.93 6.09 59.23
C ASP A 135 35.65 7.43 59.49
N THR A 136 35.33 8.45 58.70
CA THR A 136 35.90 9.80 58.86
C THR A 136 35.46 10.43 60.19
N LYS A 137 34.19 10.28 60.57
CA LYS A 137 33.66 10.73 61.85
C LYS A 137 34.39 10.07 63.02
N THR A 138 34.55 8.75 62.97
CA THR A 138 35.29 8.00 64.01
C THR A 138 36.74 8.47 64.12
N LYS A 139 37.43 8.66 62.99
CA LYS A 139 38.82 9.19 62.98
C LYS A 139 38.91 10.62 63.53
N ALA A 140 37.97 11.48 63.17
CA ALA A 140 37.91 12.86 63.65
C ALA A 140 37.69 12.91 65.17
N LEU A 141 36.74 12.11 65.69
CA LEU A 141 36.52 11.99 67.14
C LEU A 141 37.76 11.49 67.88
N ALA A 142 38.40 10.42 67.39
CA ALA A 142 39.64 9.91 67.99
C ALA A 142 40.79 10.93 67.97
N SER A 143 40.86 11.76 66.92
CA SER A 143 41.85 12.84 66.84
C SER A 143 41.56 13.96 67.83
N VAL A 144 40.28 14.31 68.06
CA VAL A 144 39.87 15.26 69.09
C VAL A 144 40.21 14.74 70.48
N ASP A 145 39.98 13.45 70.77
CA ASP A 145 40.35 12.83 72.04
C ASP A 145 41.86 12.87 72.27
N ALA A 146 42.66 12.56 71.23
CA ALA A 146 44.12 12.61 71.30
C ALA A 146 44.65 14.04 71.55
N ILE A 147 44.12 15.04 70.84
CA ILE A 147 44.49 16.46 71.04
C ILE A 147 44.06 16.92 72.45
N SER A 148 42.88 16.51 72.91
CA SER A 148 42.40 16.86 74.25
C SER A 148 43.28 16.26 75.35
N ALA A 149 43.73 15.01 75.18
CA ALA A 149 44.67 14.36 76.08
C ALA A 149 46.03 15.07 76.13
N GLU A 150 46.56 15.47 74.97
CA GLU A 150 47.81 16.22 74.87
C GLU A 150 47.70 17.58 75.56
N VAL A 151 46.65 18.36 75.27
CA VAL A 151 46.40 19.66 75.90
C VAL A 151 46.19 19.53 77.41
N ALA A 152 45.45 18.52 77.87
CA ALA A 152 45.27 18.27 79.31
C ALA A 152 46.61 17.93 80.00
N GLY A 153 47.45 17.10 79.39
CA GLY A 153 48.80 16.80 79.89
C GLY A 153 49.69 18.04 79.98
N ASP A 154 49.65 18.90 78.96
CA ASP A 154 50.37 20.18 78.93
C ASP A 154 49.90 21.14 80.04
N ILE A 155 48.59 21.19 80.31
CA ILE A 155 48.04 22.02 81.38
C ILE A 155 48.48 21.49 82.76
N VAL A 156 48.38 20.16 82.98
CA VAL A 156 48.72 19.54 84.28
C VAL A 156 50.23 19.61 84.56
N SER A 157 51.08 19.43 83.56
CA SER A 157 52.54 19.59 83.72
C SER A 157 52.92 21.02 84.12
N ARG A 158 52.29 22.03 83.49
CA ARG A 158 52.48 23.45 83.84
C ARG A 158 51.98 23.80 85.24
N LEU A 159 50.92 23.15 85.73
CA LEU A 159 50.34 23.40 87.06
C LEU A 159 51.04 22.66 88.20
N SER A 160 51.50 21.42 87.97
CA SER A 160 52.13 20.57 88.99
C SER A 160 53.64 20.80 89.13
N GLY A 161 54.28 21.46 88.15
CA GLY A 161 55.71 21.76 88.18
C GLY A 161 56.63 20.55 87.95
N GLY A 162 56.07 19.40 87.52
CA GLY A 162 56.81 18.19 87.16
C GLY A 162 56.39 17.63 85.79
N GLU A 163 57.26 16.83 85.16
CA GLU A 163 56.95 16.14 83.91
C GLU A 163 55.90 15.06 84.17
N VAL A 164 54.69 15.26 83.65
CA VAL A 164 53.64 14.23 83.64
C VAL A 164 53.83 13.39 82.37
N SER A 165 53.97 12.07 82.52
CA SER A 165 54.16 11.19 81.38
C SER A 165 52.85 10.99 80.61
N ARG A 166 52.93 10.91 79.28
CA ARG A 166 51.78 10.64 78.40
C ARG A 166 51.01 9.38 78.80
N ALA A 167 51.72 8.37 79.32
CA ALA A 167 51.13 7.10 79.76
C ALA A 167 50.22 7.25 80.99
N ASP A 168 50.51 8.21 81.88
CA ASP A 168 49.70 8.44 83.09
C ASP A 168 48.40 9.18 82.75
N VAL A 169 48.44 10.11 81.79
CA VAL A 169 47.27 10.82 81.27
C VAL A 169 46.34 9.87 80.51
N GLU A 170 46.89 9.00 79.67
CA GLU A 170 46.11 7.97 78.95
C GLU A 170 45.44 6.98 79.91
N LYS A 171 46.12 6.58 81.00
CA LYS A 171 45.54 5.72 82.04
C LYS A 171 44.38 6.38 82.77
N ALA A 172 44.49 7.66 83.10
CA ALA A 172 43.45 8.42 83.81
C ALA A 172 42.22 8.64 82.92
N LEU A 173 42.41 8.95 81.64
CA LEU A 173 41.32 9.08 80.66
C LEU A 173 40.60 7.75 80.43
N ALA A 174 41.33 6.63 80.35
CA ALA A 174 40.74 5.30 80.20
C ALA A 174 39.91 4.85 81.42
N GLN A 175 40.28 5.28 82.63
CA GLN A 175 39.48 5.05 83.85
C GLN A 175 38.18 5.85 83.85
N GLN A 176 38.19 7.09 83.34
CA GLN A 176 37.00 7.94 83.25
C GLN A 176 36.04 7.52 82.12
N ALA A 177 36.53 6.95 81.02
CA ALA A 177 35.68 6.43 79.94
C ALA A 177 35.01 5.08 80.26
N ALA A 178 35.40 4.43 81.37
CA ALA A 178 34.87 3.14 81.81
C ALA A 178 33.80 3.25 82.92
N GLU A 179 33.62 4.45 83.50
CA GLU A 179 32.46 4.83 84.32
C GLU A 179 31.32 5.39 83.45
#